data_AF-A0A2K6FC85-F1
#
_entry.id   AF-A0A2K6FC85-F1
#
_cell.length_a   1.000
_cell.length_b   1.000
_cell.length_c   1.000
_cell.angle_alpha   90.00
_cell.angle_beta   90.00
_cell.angle_gamma   90.00
#
_symmetry.space_group_name_H-M   'P 1'
#
loop_
_entity.id
_entity.type
_entity.pdbx_description
1 polymer ?
#
loop_
_entity_poly.entity_id
_entity_poly.type
_entity_poly.pdbx_seq_one_letter_code
_entity_poly.pdbx_strand_id
1 'polypeptide(L)'
;MAGSLRESFFTPCSSASTCDTDDEGVRGTCEDASLCKRCVPGAGDNFCPHWVIPCFSIPVSGYFARVHGVNQLIKAFLRKTECHCQILNLGAGMDTTFWKLKVIYMTPEQSANLLKWAANSFETAMLINYEQVNMGDRFGQIMIENLRRRQCDLAGVETCKSLESQKERLLSTGWETASAVDMMELYSRLPRAEVSRIEALEFLDEMELLEQLMQHYCLCWGTKGGSELGLQEITC
;
A
#
# COMPACT_ATOMS: atom_id res chain seq x y z
N MET A 1 -10.13 -3.55 68.70
CA MET A 1 -10.20 -2.73 67.47
C MET A 1 -8.90 -2.96 66.71
N ALA A 2 -8.82 -3.99 65.87
CA ALA A 2 -9.19 -3.97 64.45
C ALA A 2 -8.34 -2.98 63.65
N GLY A 3 -7.25 -3.49 63.05
CA GLY A 3 -6.41 -2.79 62.08
C GLY A 3 -5.86 -3.83 61.11
N SER A 4 -6.60 -4.05 60.04
CA SER A 4 -6.37 -5.05 58.98
C SER A 4 -5.07 -4.76 58.22
N LEU A 5 -4.19 -5.76 58.13
CA LEU A 5 -3.10 -5.83 57.16
C LEU A 5 -3.72 -6.14 55.79
N ARG A 6 -3.80 -5.15 54.90
CA ARG A 6 -4.12 -5.37 53.49
C ARG A 6 -2.89 -5.97 52.79
N GLU A 7 -2.89 -7.28 52.61
CA GLU A 7 -2.12 -7.91 51.54
C GLU A 7 -2.66 -7.40 50.21
N SER A 8 -1.83 -6.68 49.46
CA SER A 8 -2.10 -6.38 48.05
C SER A 8 -1.91 -7.66 47.25
N PHE A 9 -3.00 -8.40 47.04
CA PHE A 9 -3.11 -9.37 45.95
C PHE A 9 -2.87 -8.63 44.62
N PHE A 10 -1.63 -8.69 44.12
CA PHE A 10 -1.39 -8.52 42.70
C PHE A 10 -1.76 -9.85 42.03
N THR A 11 -3.01 -9.97 41.63
CA THR A 11 -3.41 -10.91 40.58
C THR A 11 -2.73 -10.45 39.29
N PRO A 12 -1.91 -11.27 38.61
CA PRO A 12 -1.52 -10.95 37.25
C PRO A 12 -2.81 -10.95 36.43
N CYS A 13 -3.14 -9.81 35.83
CA CYS A 13 -4.20 -9.76 34.84
C CYS A 13 -3.68 -10.53 33.61
N SER A 14 -3.96 -11.83 33.57
CA SER A 14 -3.77 -12.66 32.40
C SER A 14 -4.87 -12.35 31.40
N SER A 15 -4.75 -11.19 30.76
CA SER A 15 -5.44 -10.84 29.53
C SER A 15 -4.46 -10.08 28.63
N ALA A 16 -3.31 -10.72 28.31
CA ALA A 16 -2.63 -10.42 27.07
C ALA A 16 -3.50 -11.01 25.97
N SER A 17 -4.41 -10.18 25.47
CA SER A 17 -5.33 -10.48 24.39
C SER A 17 -4.54 -10.72 23.11
N THR A 18 -5.06 -11.62 22.28
CA THR A 18 -4.59 -11.92 20.91
C THR A 18 -4.45 -10.68 20.00
N CYS A 19 -4.97 -9.51 20.40
CA CYS A 19 -4.83 -8.26 19.66
C CYS A 19 -3.42 -7.66 19.65
N ASP A 20 -2.63 -7.85 20.71
CA ASP A 20 -1.30 -7.22 20.81
C ASP A 20 -0.27 -7.89 19.88
N THR A 21 -0.43 -9.20 19.65
CA THR A 21 0.45 -10.02 18.81
C THR A 21 0.20 -9.80 17.32
N ASP A 22 -1.06 -9.64 16.92
CA ASP A 22 -1.41 -9.43 15.51
C ASP A 22 -0.95 -8.03 15.05
N ASP A 23 -1.06 -7.03 15.93
CA ASP A 23 -0.58 -5.67 15.67
C ASP A 23 0.95 -5.61 15.52
N GLU A 24 1.70 -6.47 16.20
CA GLU A 24 3.16 -6.55 16.07
C GLU A 24 3.56 -7.10 14.69
N GLY A 25 2.90 -8.17 14.23
CA GLY A 25 3.10 -8.70 12.87
C GLY A 25 2.72 -7.69 11.79
N VAL A 26 1.61 -6.96 11.96
CA VAL A 26 1.21 -5.88 11.05
C VAL A 26 2.26 -4.77 11.01
N ARG A 27 2.81 -4.34 12.16
CA ARG A 27 3.89 -3.32 12.20
C ARG A 27 5.17 -3.80 11.52
N GLY A 28 5.52 -5.09 11.64
CA GLY A 28 6.68 -5.70 10.98
C GLY A 28 6.63 -5.59 9.46
N THR A 29 5.44 -5.56 8.85
CA THR A 29 5.30 -5.38 7.38
C THR A 29 5.86 -4.04 6.87
N CYS A 30 5.93 -3.02 7.73
CA CYS A 30 6.54 -1.73 7.39
C CYS A 30 8.06 -1.87 7.17
N GLU A 31 8.74 -2.63 8.01
CA GLU A 31 10.17 -2.88 7.89
C GLU A 31 10.48 -3.69 6.63
N ASP A 32 9.72 -4.77 6.40
CA ASP A 32 9.83 -5.60 5.18
C ASP A 32 9.64 -4.76 3.91
N ALA A 33 8.58 -3.92 3.86
CA ALA A 33 8.32 -3.04 2.72
C ALA A 33 9.42 -2.00 2.52
N SER A 34 10.02 -1.50 3.59
CA SER A 34 11.10 -0.50 3.56
C SER A 34 12.43 -1.10 3.09
N LEU A 35 12.70 -2.36 3.42
CA LEU A 35 13.88 -3.09 2.92
C LEU A 35 13.78 -3.32 1.41
N CYS A 36 12.63 -3.81 0.92
CA CYS A 36 12.40 -3.97 -0.52
C CYS A 36 12.56 -2.66 -1.30
N LYS A 37 12.08 -1.54 -0.74
CA LYS A 37 12.18 -0.21 -1.36
C LYS A 37 13.63 0.24 -1.58
N ARG A 38 14.52 -0.03 -0.63
CA ARG A 38 15.94 0.35 -0.72
C ARG A 38 16.69 -0.39 -1.82
N CYS A 39 16.22 -1.57 -2.20
CA CYS A 39 16.82 -2.37 -3.26
C CYS A 39 16.49 -1.87 -4.67
N VAL A 40 15.58 -0.89 -4.84
CA VAL A 40 15.20 -0.32 -6.15
C VAL A 40 15.98 0.99 -6.41
N PRO A 41 17.01 1.00 -7.28
CA PRO A 41 17.74 2.21 -7.64
C PRO A 41 16.83 3.18 -8.38
N GLY A 42 16.93 4.47 -8.04
CA GLY A 42 16.08 5.52 -8.61
C GLY A 42 14.71 5.67 -7.92
N ALA A 43 14.41 4.88 -6.88
CA ALA A 43 13.25 5.12 -6.02
C ALA A 43 13.36 6.39 -5.16
N GLY A 44 14.47 7.15 -5.27
CA GLY A 44 14.65 8.48 -4.65
C GLY A 44 15.10 8.49 -3.19
N ASP A 45 15.41 7.33 -2.62
CA ASP A 45 15.76 7.22 -1.20
C ASP A 45 17.30 7.13 -1.02
N ASN A 46 17.96 8.28 -0.84
CA ASN A 46 19.37 8.35 -0.44
C ASN A 46 19.51 8.22 1.09
N PHE A 47 19.22 7.05 1.66
CA PHE A 47 19.49 6.78 3.08
C PHE A 47 20.22 5.43 3.34
N CYS A 48 21.39 5.56 3.98
CA CYS A 48 22.28 4.59 4.64
C CYS A 48 22.67 3.27 3.92
N PRO A 49 23.96 3.11 3.50
CA PRO A 49 24.47 1.92 2.81
C PRO A 49 24.82 0.71 3.71
N HIS A 50 24.36 0.63 4.96
CA HIS A 50 24.91 -0.36 5.91
C HIS A 50 24.01 -1.56 6.27
N TRP A 51 22.88 -1.76 5.61
CA TRP A 51 22.07 -2.96 5.85
C TRP A 51 21.39 -3.40 4.56
N VAL A 52 22.15 -4.13 3.72
CA VAL A 52 21.58 -4.93 2.64
C VAL A 52 21.32 -6.31 3.24
N ILE A 53 20.11 -6.53 3.76
CA ILE A 53 19.63 -7.87 4.08
C ILE A 53 19.04 -8.43 2.79
N PRO A 54 19.35 -9.67 2.37
CA PRO A 54 18.73 -10.26 1.19
C PRO A 54 17.23 -10.42 1.47
N CYS A 55 16.40 -9.59 0.84
CA CYS A 55 14.96 -9.62 1.05
C CYS A 55 14.35 -10.66 0.11
N PHE A 56 14.22 -11.91 0.57
CA PHE A 56 13.65 -13.03 -0.19
C PHE A 56 12.12 -12.97 -0.41
N SER A 57 11.44 -11.86 -0.08
CA SER A 57 9.96 -11.87 0.03
C SER A 57 9.21 -11.23 -1.14
N ILE A 58 9.78 -10.27 -1.88
CA ILE A 58 9.15 -9.66 -3.07
C ILE A 58 10.26 -9.27 -4.08
N PRO A 59 10.21 -9.75 -5.33
CA PRO A 59 11.15 -9.36 -6.38
C PRO A 59 11.18 -7.84 -6.62
N VAL A 60 12.35 -7.32 -6.97
CA VAL A 60 12.60 -5.89 -7.23
C VAL A 60 11.64 -5.36 -8.30
N SER A 61 11.34 -6.18 -9.32
CA SER A 61 10.38 -5.91 -10.38
C SER A 61 8.95 -5.72 -9.88
N GLY A 62 8.48 -6.58 -8.97
CA GLY A 62 7.15 -6.45 -8.35
C GLY A 62 7.01 -5.16 -7.55
N TYR A 63 8.02 -4.83 -6.74
CA TYR A 63 8.02 -3.59 -5.97
C TYR A 63 8.11 -2.35 -6.86
N PHE A 64 8.92 -2.40 -7.93
CA PHE A 64 8.98 -1.33 -8.91
C PHE A 64 7.61 -1.09 -9.56
N ALA A 65 6.95 -2.17 -10.03
CA ALA A 65 5.65 -2.06 -10.68
C ALA A 65 4.62 -1.38 -9.77
N ARG A 66 4.60 -1.75 -8.48
CA ARG A 66 3.78 -1.09 -7.45
C ARG A 66 4.06 0.40 -7.36
N VAL A 67 5.32 0.79 -7.15
CA VAL A 67 5.72 2.20 -6.99
C VAL A 67 5.43 2.99 -8.26
N HIS A 68 5.69 2.41 -9.43
CA HIS A 68 5.41 3.03 -10.72
C HIS A 68 3.91 3.28 -10.90
N GLY A 69 3.09 2.26 -10.71
CA GLY A 69 1.63 2.36 -10.88
C GLY A 69 1.00 3.40 -9.97
N VAL A 70 1.32 3.38 -8.68
CA VAL A 70 0.83 4.38 -7.71
C VAL A 70 1.28 5.78 -8.11
N ASN A 71 2.54 5.97 -8.50
CA ASN A 71 3.05 7.28 -8.93
C ASN A 71 2.38 7.79 -10.21
N GLN A 72 2.04 6.92 -11.16
CA GLN A 72 1.35 7.31 -12.38
C GLN A 72 -0.04 7.85 -12.08
N LEU A 73 -0.79 7.16 -11.22
CA LEU A 73 -2.12 7.61 -10.77
C LEU A 73 -2.04 8.92 -9.99
N ILE A 74 -1.09 9.05 -9.04
CA ILE A 74 -0.86 10.29 -8.29
C ILE A 74 -0.54 11.45 -9.25
N LYS A 75 0.36 11.25 -10.21
CA LYS A 75 0.72 12.28 -11.20
C LYS A 75 -0.47 12.65 -12.08
N ALA A 76 -1.28 11.67 -12.49
CA ALA A 76 -2.49 11.93 -13.28
C ALA A 76 -3.50 12.76 -12.49
N PHE A 77 -3.73 12.42 -11.23
CA PHE A 77 -4.60 13.19 -10.33
C PHE A 77 -4.09 14.62 -10.11
N LEU A 78 -2.78 14.79 -9.86
CA LEU A 78 -2.15 16.11 -9.72
C LEU A 78 -2.29 16.95 -10.99
N ARG A 79 -2.14 16.34 -12.18
CA ARG A 79 -2.35 17.05 -13.45
C ARG A 79 -3.79 17.51 -13.62
N LYS A 80 -4.78 16.65 -13.35
CA LYS A 80 -6.20 16.98 -13.49
C LYS A 80 -6.67 18.05 -12.49
N THR A 81 -6.01 18.13 -11.33
CA THR A 81 -6.32 19.10 -10.27
C THR A 81 -5.42 20.33 -10.28
N GLU A 82 -4.48 20.41 -11.23
CA GLU A 82 -3.45 21.47 -11.30
C GLU A 82 -2.69 21.65 -9.97
N CYS A 83 -2.44 20.54 -9.27
CA CYS A 83 -1.86 20.49 -7.91
C CYS A 83 -2.67 21.23 -6.83
N HIS A 84 -3.88 21.72 -7.13
CA HIS A 84 -4.81 22.28 -6.15
C HIS A 84 -5.63 21.15 -5.49
N CYS A 85 -4.91 20.20 -4.90
CA CYS A 85 -5.49 19.05 -4.23
C CYS A 85 -4.69 18.69 -2.99
N GLN A 86 -5.16 17.66 -2.28
CA GLN A 86 -4.49 17.12 -1.11
C GLN A 86 -4.33 15.61 -1.29
N ILE A 87 -3.20 15.08 -0.86
CA ILE A 87 -2.89 13.64 -0.92
C ILE A 87 -2.82 13.13 0.50
N LEU A 88 -3.68 12.17 0.83
CA LEU A 88 -3.70 11.48 2.10
C LEU A 88 -3.19 10.05 1.89
N ASN A 89 -2.00 9.73 2.43
CA ASN A 89 -1.43 8.39 2.37
C ASN A 89 -1.74 7.63 3.68
N LEU A 90 -2.66 6.67 3.62
CA LEU A 90 -3.07 5.84 4.76
C LEU A 90 -2.18 4.59 4.84
N GLY A 91 -1.62 4.31 6.02
CA GLY A 91 -0.63 3.24 6.17
C GLY A 91 0.73 3.57 5.53
N ALA A 92 1.11 4.85 5.56
CA ALA A 92 2.30 5.35 4.85
C ALA A 92 3.61 4.66 5.23
N GLY A 93 3.75 4.12 6.45
CA GLY A 93 5.01 3.51 6.90
C GLY A 93 6.20 4.47 6.72
N MET A 94 7.31 3.99 6.14
CA MET A 94 8.45 4.84 5.72
C MET A 94 8.32 5.39 4.29
N ASP A 95 7.10 5.70 3.86
CA ASP A 95 6.88 6.25 2.54
C ASP A 95 7.52 7.65 2.38
N THR A 96 8.13 7.86 1.21
CA THR A 96 8.88 9.08 0.88
C THR A 96 8.16 9.93 -0.16
N THR A 97 6.92 9.57 -0.52
CA THR A 97 6.10 10.32 -1.49
C THR A 97 5.91 11.75 -1.02
N PHE A 98 5.70 11.98 0.29
CA PHE A 98 5.67 13.33 0.83
C PHE A 98 6.92 14.15 0.46
N TRP A 99 8.13 13.65 0.72
CA TRP A 99 9.37 14.38 0.40
C TRP A 99 9.57 14.58 -1.10
N LYS A 100 9.17 13.60 -1.92
CA LYS A 100 9.17 13.71 -3.38
C LYS A 100 8.22 14.79 -3.88
N LEU A 101 7.10 15.02 -3.18
CA LEU A 101 6.11 16.04 -3.51
C LEU A 101 6.41 17.41 -2.85
N LYS A 102 7.01 17.44 -1.65
CA LYS A 102 7.19 18.66 -0.84
C LYS A 102 8.40 19.51 -1.19
N VAL A 103 9.43 18.96 -1.84
CA VAL A 103 10.59 19.76 -2.25
C VAL A 103 10.22 20.79 -3.34
N ILE A 104 8.98 20.78 -3.84
CA ILE A 104 8.57 21.66 -4.94
C ILE A 104 7.25 22.44 -4.70
N TYR A 105 6.32 22.04 -3.81
CA TYR A 105 4.92 22.51 -3.98
C TYR A 105 4.07 22.99 -2.78
N MET A 106 4.56 23.25 -1.57
CA MET A 106 3.66 23.79 -0.51
C MET A 106 4.23 24.86 0.41
N THR A 107 3.40 25.86 0.69
CA THR A 107 3.61 26.96 1.66
C THR A 107 2.99 26.63 3.03
N PRO A 108 3.40 27.33 4.11
CA PRO A 108 2.87 27.11 5.46
C PRO A 108 1.35 27.31 5.60
N GLU A 109 0.77 28.24 4.86
CA GLU A 109 -0.68 28.50 4.87
C GLU A 109 -1.48 27.32 4.31
N GLN A 110 -1.00 26.69 3.23
CA GLN A 110 -1.59 25.49 2.65
C GLN A 110 -1.57 24.31 3.64
N SER A 111 -0.55 24.23 4.51
CA SER A 111 -0.46 23.19 5.54
C SER A 111 -1.46 23.38 6.70
N ALA A 112 -1.75 24.62 7.10
CA ALA A 112 -2.73 24.92 8.14
C ALA A 112 -4.17 24.71 7.66
N ASN A 113 -4.44 25.04 6.39
CA ASN A 113 -5.74 24.79 5.77
C ASN A 113 -6.01 23.30 5.55
N LEU A 114 -5.00 22.50 5.21
CA LEU A 114 -5.06 21.01 5.18
C LEU A 114 -5.52 20.42 6.51
N LEU A 115 -4.98 20.91 7.65
CA LEU A 115 -5.36 20.43 8.98
C LEU A 115 -6.81 20.80 9.36
N LYS A 116 -7.28 21.99 8.98
CA LYS A 116 -8.64 22.47 9.28
C LYS A 116 -9.72 21.86 8.37
N TRP A 117 -9.32 21.50 7.15
CA TRP A 117 -10.14 20.85 6.14
C TRP A 117 -10.21 19.33 6.36
N ALA A 118 -9.15 18.61 6.72
CA ALA A 118 -9.23 17.15 6.96
C ALA A 118 -10.33 16.75 7.96
N ALA A 119 -10.73 17.66 8.85
CA ALA A 119 -11.85 17.50 9.76
C ALA A 119 -13.26 17.54 9.13
N ASN A 120 -13.47 17.89 7.83
CA ASN A 120 -14.80 18.29 7.30
C ASN A 120 -15.23 17.88 5.84
N SER A 121 -14.48 17.19 4.95
CA SER A 121 -14.22 17.87 3.64
C SER A 121 -14.46 17.35 2.20
N PHE A 122 -14.84 16.12 1.85
CA PHE A 122 -14.64 15.70 0.43
C PHE A 122 -15.89 15.32 -0.38
N GLU A 123 -16.33 16.26 -1.23
CA GLU A 123 -17.34 16.03 -2.28
C GLU A 123 -16.73 15.43 -3.56
N THR A 124 -15.50 15.84 -3.93
CA THR A 124 -14.71 15.27 -5.04
C THR A 124 -13.46 14.57 -4.50
N ALA A 125 -13.26 13.31 -4.86
CA ALA A 125 -12.16 12.48 -4.36
C ALA A 125 -11.72 11.40 -5.35
N MET A 126 -10.48 10.93 -5.18
CA MET A 126 -9.94 9.72 -5.80
C MET A 126 -9.27 8.87 -4.71
N LEU A 127 -9.53 7.57 -4.72
CA LEU A 127 -8.85 6.59 -3.88
C LEU A 127 -7.99 5.70 -4.76
N ILE A 128 -6.77 5.45 -4.30
CA ILE A 128 -5.86 4.45 -4.87
C ILE A 128 -5.64 3.40 -3.80
N ASN A 129 -5.88 2.14 -4.13
CA ASN A 129 -5.71 1.01 -3.24
C ASN A 129 -4.79 -0.03 -3.89
N TYR A 130 -3.74 -0.43 -3.18
CA TYR A 130 -2.84 -1.51 -3.60
C TYR A 130 -2.89 -2.59 -2.53
N GLU A 131 -3.36 -3.79 -2.88
CA GLU A 131 -3.46 -4.92 -1.96
C GLU A 131 -3.52 -6.24 -2.71
N GLN A 132 -3.63 -7.34 -1.97
CA GLN A 132 -3.76 -8.68 -2.52
C GLN A 132 -5.07 -8.87 -3.31
N VAL A 133 -5.04 -9.76 -4.30
CA VAL A 133 -6.19 -10.19 -5.10
C VAL A 133 -6.06 -11.68 -5.42
N ASN A 134 -7.14 -12.31 -5.91
CA ASN A 134 -7.15 -13.71 -6.32
C ASN A 134 -6.79 -14.70 -5.20
N MET A 135 -7.05 -14.35 -3.94
CA MET A 135 -6.62 -15.12 -2.75
C MET A 135 -7.36 -16.47 -2.54
N GLY A 136 -8.30 -16.81 -3.43
CA GLY A 136 -9.13 -18.01 -3.32
C GLY A 136 -8.49 -19.28 -3.89
N ASP A 137 -7.37 -19.18 -4.61
CA ASP A 137 -6.71 -20.33 -5.21
C ASP A 137 -5.64 -20.96 -4.30
N ARG A 138 -4.95 -22.00 -4.78
CA ARG A 138 -3.91 -22.69 -3.99
C ARG A 138 -2.73 -21.78 -3.63
N PHE A 139 -2.32 -20.88 -4.51
CA PHE A 139 -1.24 -19.95 -4.25
C PHE A 139 -1.65 -18.92 -3.19
N GLY A 140 -2.85 -18.35 -3.31
CA GLY A 140 -3.45 -17.49 -2.30
C GLY A 140 -3.52 -18.14 -0.92
N GLN A 141 -3.91 -19.41 -0.83
CA GLN A 141 -3.90 -20.13 0.46
C GLN A 141 -2.50 -20.29 1.06
N ILE A 142 -1.49 -20.60 0.22
CA ILE A 142 -0.09 -20.67 0.66
C ILE A 142 0.39 -19.29 1.15
N MET A 143 0.00 -18.22 0.47
CA MET A 143 0.34 -16.85 0.85
C MET A 143 -0.27 -16.47 2.22
N ILE A 144 -1.54 -16.82 2.46
CA ILE A 144 -2.20 -16.62 3.75
C ILE A 144 -1.46 -17.38 4.86
N GLU A 145 -1.12 -18.64 4.62
CA GLU A 145 -0.39 -19.46 5.60
C GLU A 145 0.99 -18.87 5.90
N ASN A 146 1.71 -18.40 4.88
CA ASN A 146 3.02 -17.77 5.05
C ASN A 146 2.95 -16.49 5.89
N LEU A 147 1.91 -15.65 5.70
CA LEU A 147 1.72 -14.44 6.50
C LEU A 147 1.34 -14.77 7.94
N ARG A 148 0.46 -15.76 8.16
CA ARG A 148 0.11 -16.24 9.51
C ARG A 148 1.31 -16.78 10.29
N ARG A 149 2.23 -17.49 9.61
CA ARG A 149 3.50 -17.95 10.23
C ARG A 149 4.38 -16.78 10.70
N ARG A 150 4.21 -15.59 10.10
CA ARG A 150 4.87 -14.33 10.51
C ARG A 150 4.00 -13.50 11.47
N GLN A 151 2.97 -14.09 12.07
CA GLN A 151 2.04 -13.42 12.99
C GLN A 151 1.30 -12.24 12.35
N CYS A 152 1.15 -12.26 11.01
CA CYS A 152 0.40 -11.26 10.26
C CYS A 152 -0.87 -11.91 9.70
N ASP A 153 -1.99 -11.82 10.39
CA ASP A 153 -3.27 -12.31 9.87
C ASP A 153 -3.91 -11.28 8.93
N LEU A 154 -4.41 -11.77 7.78
CA LEU A 154 -5.10 -10.93 6.80
C LEU A 154 -6.60 -10.91 7.12
N ALA A 155 -7.01 -10.12 8.12
CA ALA A 155 -8.40 -10.02 8.56
C ALA A 155 -9.39 -9.69 7.42
N GLY A 156 -8.93 -8.99 6.37
CA GLY A 156 -9.73 -8.62 5.20
C GLY A 156 -9.66 -9.57 4.01
N VAL A 157 -9.00 -10.73 4.10
CA VAL A 157 -8.70 -11.58 2.94
C VAL A 157 -9.94 -12.05 2.15
N GLU A 158 -11.09 -12.18 2.83
CA GLU A 158 -12.37 -12.53 2.20
C GLU A 158 -12.83 -11.52 1.15
N THR A 159 -12.30 -10.30 1.19
CA THR A 159 -12.59 -9.26 0.20
C THR A 159 -11.62 -9.25 -0.98
N CYS A 160 -10.53 -10.02 -0.91
CA CYS A 160 -9.47 -10.11 -1.93
C CYS A 160 -9.71 -11.26 -2.92
N LYS A 161 -10.96 -11.51 -3.31
CA LYS A 161 -11.34 -12.69 -4.11
C LYS A 161 -10.98 -12.56 -5.59
N SER A 162 -11.19 -11.38 -6.15
CA SER A 162 -10.96 -11.06 -7.57
C SER A 162 -10.93 -9.56 -7.81
N LEU A 163 -10.46 -9.12 -8.98
CA LEU A 163 -10.52 -7.72 -9.40
C LEU A 163 -11.96 -7.18 -9.39
N GLU A 164 -12.95 -8.02 -9.74
CA GLU A 164 -14.36 -7.64 -9.68
C GLU A 164 -14.82 -7.38 -8.24
N SER A 165 -14.42 -8.23 -7.28
CA SER A 165 -14.76 -7.99 -5.87
C SER A 165 -14.12 -6.70 -5.33
N GLN A 166 -12.92 -6.35 -5.80
CA GLN A 166 -12.25 -5.11 -5.44
C GLN A 166 -13.00 -3.87 -5.98
N LYS A 167 -13.44 -3.93 -7.24
CA LYS A 167 -14.24 -2.86 -7.85
C LYS A 167 -15.61 -2.73 -7.18
N GLU A 168 -16.30 -3.85 -6.95
CA GLU A 168 -17.60 -3.85 -6.26
C GLU A 168 -17.49 -3.26 -4.85
N ARG A 169 -16.39 -3.53 -4.13
CA ARG A 169 -16.13 -2.95 -2.81
C ARG A 169 -16.01 -1.43 -2.86
N LEU A 170 -15.41 -0.86 -3.90
CA LEU A 170 -15.40 0.59 -4.12
C LEU A 170 -16.81 1.10 -4.46
N LEU A 171 -17.47 0.51 -5.44
CA LEU A 171 -18.79 0.99 -5.89
C LEU A 171 -19.84 0.94 -4.76
N SER A 172 -19.89 -0.17 -4.01
CA SER A 172 -20.83 -0.37 -2.90
C SER A 172 -20.56 0.55 -1.69
N THR A 173 -19.39 1.18 -1.61
CA THR A 173 -19.03 2.13 -0.53
C THR A 173 -19.14 3.60 -0.95
N GLY A 174 -19.82 3.88 -2.07
CA GLY A 174 -20.17 5.23 -2.51
C GLY A 174 -19.18 5.88 -3.47
N TRP A 175 -18.29 5.10 -4.09
CA TRP A 175 -17.48 5.53 -5.23
C TRP A 175 -18.31 5.42 -6.52
N GLU A 176 -18.20 6.41 -7.42
CA GLU A 176 -18.97 6.47 -8.66
C GLU A 176 -18.32 5.65 -9.78
N THR A 177 -16.98 5.59 -9.78
CA THR A 177 -16.21 4.77 -10.70
C THR A 177 -15.27 3.84 -9.92
N ALA A 178 -14.95 2.71 -10.54
CA ALA A 178 -13.96 1.78 -10.02
C ALA A 178 -13.24 1.08 -11.17
N SER A 179 -11.91 1.09 -11.10
CA SER A 179 -11.02 0.38 -12.01
C SER A 179 -10.03 -0.43 -11.19
N ALA A 180 -9.60 -1.57 -11.74
CA ALA A 180 -8.67 -2.48 -11.09
C ALA A 180 -7.89 -3.23 -12.16
N VAL A 181 -6.60 -3.45 -11.91
CA VAL A 181 -5.70 -4.21 -12.77
C VAL A 181 -4.78 -5.02 -11.85
N ASP A 182 -4.45 -6.25 -12.23
CA ASP A 182 -3.43 -7.01 -11.49
C ASP A 182 -2.02 -6.51 -11.79
N MET A 183 -1.06 -6.78 -10.91
CA MET A 183 0.28 -6.22 -11.08
C MET A 183 1.01 -6.79 -12.29
N MET A 184 0.60 -7.93 -12.83
CA MET A 184 1.21 -8.54 -14.02
C MET A 184 0.74 -7.80 -15.27
N GLU A 185 -0.56 -7.50 -15.36
CA GLU A 185 -1.13 -6.65 -16.39
C GLU A 185 -0.48 -5.26 -16.37
N LEU A 186 -0.30 -4.65 -15.19
CA LEU A 186 0.40 -3.38 -15.04
C LEU A 186 1.86 -3.48 -15.50
N TYR A 187 2.59 -4.52 -15.06
CA TYR A 187 3.98 -4.75 -15.44
C TYR A 187 4.14 -4.90 -16.95
N SER A 188 3.22 -5.62 -17.61
CA SER A 188 3.23 -5.84 -19.06
C SER A 188 3.07 -4.56 -19.88
N ARG A 189 2.47 -3.50 -19.30
CA ARG A 189 2.26 -2.19 -19.93
C ARG A 189 3.42 -1.22 -19.72
N LEU A 190 4.40 -1.57 -18.89
CA LEU A 190 5.55 -0.70 -18.65
C LEU A 190 6.36 -0.49 -19.94
N PRO A 191 6.96 0.71 -20.13
CA PRO A 191 7.88 0.94 -21.23
C PRO A 191 9.02 -0.10 -21.21
N ARG A 192 9.33 -0.69 -22.37
CA ARG A 192 10.39 -1.71 -22.50
C ARG A 192 11.73 -1.28 -21.91
N ALA A 193 12.07 0.01 -22.04
CA ALA A 193 13.29 0.56 -21.45
C ALA A 193 13.32 0.47 -19.92
N GLU A 194 12.19 0.69 -19.24
CA GLU A 194 12.10 0.53 -17.78
C GLU A 194 12.19 -0.93 -17.39
N VAL A 195 11.46 -1.81 -18.09
CA VAL A 195 11.50 -3.27 -17.86
C VAL A 195 12.94 -3.80 -17.95
N SER A 196 13.64 -3.53 -19.07
CA SER A 196 15.03 -3.96 -19.25
C SER A 196 15.98 -3.38 -18.20
N ARG A 197 15.75 -2.15 -17.74
CA ARG A 197 16.56 -1.53 -16.69
C ARG A 197 16.39 -2.26 -15.35
N ILE A 198 15.18 -2.73 -15.03
CA ILE A 198 14.87 -3.37 -13.75
C ILE A 198 15.30 -4.83 -13.74
N GLU A 199 15.05 -5.56 -14.83
CA GLU A 199 15.48 -6.95 -14.99
C GLU A 199 17.01 -7.09 -14.99
N ALA A 200 17.75 -6.01 -15.28
CA ALA A 200 19.20 -5.98 -15.14
C ALA A 200 19.69 -5.86 -13.69
N LEU A 201 18.81 -5.52 -12.72
CA LEU A 201 19.18 -5.31 -11.31
C LEU A 201 19.16 -6.61 -10.50
N GLU A 202 18.34 -7.56 -10.90
CA GLU A 202 18.12 -8.82 -10.20
C GLU A 202 18.07 -9.93 -11.24
N PHE A 203 18.91 -10.95 -11.06
CA PHE A 203 18.81 -12.15 -11.89
C PHE A 203 17.64 -12.98 -11.39
N LEU A 204 16.54 -12.99 -12.15
CA LEU A 204 15.35 -13.73 -11.79
C LEU A 204 15.21 -14.94 -12.72
N ASP A 205 15.47 -16.12 -12.18
CA ASP A 205 15.46 -17.41 -12.89
C ASP A 205 14.07 -18.05 -12.95
N GLU A 206 13.19 -17.73 -12.01
CA GLU A 206 11.82 -18.27 -11.90
C GLU A 206 10.76 -17.21 -12.28
N MET A 207 10.65 -16.91 -13.57
CA MET A 207 9.68 -15.95 -14.10
C MET A 207 8.23 -16.33 -13.76
N GLU A 208 7.93 -17.62 -13.71
CA GLU A 208 6.61 -18.16 -13.38
C GLU A 208 6.20 -17.81 -11.94
N LEU A 209 7.14 -17.76 -11.00
CA LEU A 209 6.85 -17.35 -9.62
C LEU A 209 6.59 -15.85 -9.53
N LEU A 210 7.32 -15.04 -10.30
CA LEU A 210 7.06 -13.60 -10.39
C LEU A 210 5.66 -13.34 -10.97
N GLU A 211 5.29 -14.04 -12.04
CA GLU A 211 3.97 -13.95 -12.65
C GLU A 211 2.88 -14.33 -11.64
N GLN A 212 3.03 -15.48 -10.96
CA GLN A 212 2.08 -15.91 -9.94
C GLN A 212 1.95 -14.88 -8.81
N LEU A 213 3.07 -14.34 -8.32
CA LEU A 213 3.05 -13.31 -7.28
C LEU A 213 2.36 -12.03 -7.77
N MET A 214 2.68 -11.56 -8.97
CA MET A 214 2.10 -10.34 -9.54
C MET A 214 0.59 -10.48 -9.82
N GLN A 215 0.12 -11.66 -10.23
CA GLN A 215 -1.31 -11.95 -10.39
C GLN A 215 -2.09 -11.98 -9.07
N HIS A 216 -1.39 -12.03 -7.92
CA HIS A 216 -1.98 -12.01 -6.59
C HIS A 216 -1.92 -10.64 -5.89
N TYR A 217 -1.49 -9.61 -6.61
CA TYR A 217 -1.61 -8.21 -6.18
C TYR A 217 -2.36 -7.41 -7.23
N CYS A 218 -3.08 -6.39 -6.79
CA CYS A 218 -3.78 -5.48 -7.68
C CYS A 218 -3.52 -4.03 -7.32
N LEU A 219 -3.69 -3.18 -8.32
CA LEU A 219 -3.84 -1.74 -8.16
C LEU A 219 -5.26 -1.37 -8.57
N CYS A 220 -6.02 -0.86 -7.61
CA CYS A 220 -7.40 -0.42 -7.78
C CYS A 220 -7.50 1.08 -7.57
N TRP A 221 -8.34 1.76 -8.34
CA TRP A 221 -8.68 3.14 -8.07
C TRP A 221 -10.15 3.41 -8.34
N GLY A 222 -10.72 4.30 -7.53
CA GLY A 222 -12.09 4.77 -7.69
C GLY A 222 -12.15 6.27 -7.59
N THR A 223 -13.13 6.86 -8.26
CA THR A 223 -13.39 8.30 -8.20
C THR A 223 -14.82 8.57 -7.77
N LYS A 224 -15.03 9.71 -7.10
CA LYS A 224 -16.33 10.24 -6.73
C LYS A 224 -16.34 11.73 -7.06
N GLY A 225 -17.40 12.21 -7.71
CA GLY A 225 -17.44 13.54 -8.27
C GLY A 225 -16.33 13.77 -9.30
N GLY A 226 -16.00 15.04 -9.54
CA GLY A 226 -14.88 15.40 -10.41
C GLY A 226 -15.10 15.15 -11.90
N SER A 227 -16.36 15.01 -12.36
CA SER A 227 -16.71 14.93 -13.78
C SER A 227 -16.17 16.11 -14.58
N GLU A 228 -16.20 17.31 -13.99
CA GLU A 228 -15.65 18.55 -14.58
C GLU A 228 -14.12 18.52 -14.71
N LEU A 229 -13.44 17.79 -13.83
CA LEU A 229 -11.99 17.56 -13.86
C LEU A 229 -11.62 16.34 -14.73
N GLY A 230 -12.61 15.56 -15.19
CA GLY A 230 -12.38 14.32 -15.93
C GLY A 230 -11.61 13.27 -15.13
N LEU A 231 -11.86 13.14 -13.82
CA LEU A 231 -11.16 12.15 -12.98
C LEU A 231 -11.42 10.70 -13.42
N GLN A 232 -12.60 10.44 -13.98
CA GLN A 232 -13.00 9.15 -14.55
C GLN A 232 -12.12 8.68 -15.73
N GLU A 233 -11.35 9.58 -16.33
CA GLU A 233 -10.43 9.28 -17.44
C GLU A 233 -9.02 8.86 -16.96
N ILE A 234 -8.75 8.92 -15.66
CA ILE A 234 -7.45 8.55 -15.11
C ILE A 234 -7.23 7.05 -15.25
N THR A 235 -6.09 6.67 -15.82
CA THR A 235 -5.65 5.28 -16.00
C THR A 235 -4.18 5.12 -15.60
N CYS A 236 -3.78 3.86 -15.33
CA CYS A 236 -2.39 3.47 -15.07
C CYS A 236 -1.68 2.94 -16.31
#